data_AF-A0A937QKZ5-F1
#
_entry.id   AF-A0A937QKZ5-F1
#
_cell.length_a   1.000
_cell.length_b   1.000
_cell.length_c   1.000
_cell.angle_alpha   90.00
_cell.angle_beta   90.00
_cell.angle_gamma   90.00
#
_symmetry.space_group_name_H-M   'P 1'
#
loop_
_entity.id
_entity.type
_entity.pdbx_description
1 polymer ?
#
loop_
_entity_poly.entity_id
_entity_poly.type
_entity_poly.pdbx_seq_one_letter_code
_entity_poly.pdbx_strand_id
1 'polypeptide(L)'
;MVGKHWHIGCLCAVGVMIVCGVQTAAGLENVADEGGRKLYSSAQKRRTPYDILRKTRRQPQTGTIQDATEVGPVVAKARLKYVRTTESPAIAYLAMQQQRTTVVRPTELREVPADAPAEPVYFGLQAGDRYVHGIAYRSTDRTKRVKLYLDTDGDGLLSDEREYVGTRLSQFQTTITYEFGPVSTRHGESVPREGAIRAQCTNGQWLMFCPAFYREGRVVLNGRPHRIAVVDGDLDGRYNRVFVPLAKGIREPGCDALAIDLDGDSRFSAGRPGGSEIMPFSRMVKVNEDYYSVHVSDDGGIIEFRQAKPSFGELDVGGKEVDLRLWSDSAHQRLRGSGSKWRVPAGKYGVVSLELTEKDSAGNLWAFKIDKAGQGELGDFEVRPGEATSLRIGPPFRVKTFMNRSGPNVLIGFDLEGQAGELYAPGAKVNGKTVSEPEFKIINGAGSVVGSGRFEYG
;
A
#
# COMPACT_ATOMS: atom_id res chain seq x y z
N MET A 1 -31.79 -4.11 -30.52
CA MET A 1 -31.69 -3.97 -29.06
C MET A 1 -30.29 -4.39 -28.64
N VAL A 2 -29.36 -3.43 -28.52
CA VAL A 2 -27.97 -3.67 -28.15
C VAL A 2 -27.69 -2.77 -26.95
N GLY A 3 -27.60 -3.36 -25.76
CA GLY A 3 -27.28 -2.67 -24.52
C GLY A 3 -25.79 -2.37 -24.45
N LYS A 4 -25.43 -1.09 -24.44
CA LYS A 4 -24.06 -0.61 -24.18
C LYS A 4 -23.78 -0.71 -22.68
N HIS A 5 -22.88 -1.60 -22.29
CA HIS A 5 -22.32 -1.63 -20.93
C HIS A 5 -21.24 -0.54 -20.80
N TRP A 6 -21.42 0.37 -19.84
CA TRP A 6 -20.40 1.32 -19.41
C TRP A 6 -19.44 0.65 -18.42
N HIS A 7 -18.14 0.67 -18.72
CA HIS A 7 -17.09 0.38 -17.77
C HIS A 7 -16.75 1.66 -16.99
N ILE A 8 -17.07 1.72 -15.71
CA ILE A 8 -16.55 2.74 -14.79
C ILE A 8 -15.19 2.25 -14.31
N GLY A 9 -14.13 2.80 -14.91
CA GLY A 9 -12.78 2.72 -14.38
C GLY A 9 -12.66 3.59 -13.13
N CYS A 10 -11.98 3.05 -12.12
CA CYS A 10 -11.63 3.74 -10.90
C CYS A 10 -10.80 4.99 -11.25
N LEU A 11 -11.37 6.20 -11.09
CA LEU A 11 -10.64 7.45 -11.28
C LEU A 11 -9.67 7.64 -10.10
N CYS A 12 -8.40 7.86 -10.44
CA CYS A 12 -7.46 8.53 -9.56
C CYS A 12 -7.97 9.94 -9.26
N ALA A 13 -7.93 10.34 -7.99
CA ALA A 13 -8.31 11.67 -7.53
C ALA A 13 -7.55 12.75 -8.34
N VAL A 14 -8.31 13.65 -8.97
CA VAL A 14 -7.79 14.87 -9.61
C VAL A 14 -8.19 16.02 -8.70
N GLY A 15 -7.24 16.51 -7.89
CA GLY A 15 -7.48 17.67 -7.04
C GLY A 15 -7.73 18.92 -7.88
N VAL A 16 -8.90 19.53 -7.73
CA VAL A 16 -9.20 20.86 -8.26
C VAL A 16 -8.56 21.91 -7.36
N MET A 17 -7.90 22.89 -7.98
CA MET A 17 -7.23 24.01 -7.30
C MET A 17 -8.18 25.21 -7.20
N ILE A 18 -8.38 25.71 -5.97
CA ILE A 18 -8.96 27.04 -5.75
C ILE A 18 -7.83 28.00 -5.39
N VAL A 19 -7.61 29.02 -6.22
CA VAL A 19 -6.67 30.12 -5.96
C VAL A 19 -7.41 31.23 -5.24
N CYS A 20 -7.22 31.36 -3.93
CA CYS A 20 -7.63 32.54 -3.19
C CYS A 20 -6.45 33.51 -3.09
N GLY A 21 -6.50 34.60 -3.85
CA GLY A 21 -5.56 35.71 -3.72
C GLY A 21 -5.81 36.49 -2.44
N VAL A 22 -4.94 36.34 -1.43
CA VAL A 22 -4.92 37.22 -0.27
C VAL A 22 -3.93 38.34 -0.55
N GLN A 23 -4.43 39.57 -0.72
CA GLN A 23 -3.60 40.77 -0.71
C GLN A 23 -3.15 41.03 0.72
N THR A 24 -1.86 40.84 1.01
CA THR A 24 -1.26 41.29 2.27
C THR A 24 -0.82 42.74 2.12
N ALA A 25 -1.49 43.66 2.82
CA ALA A 25 -0.95 44.98 3.10
C ALA A 25 0.18 44.82 4.14
N ALA A 26 1.37 45.28 3.78
CA ALA A 26 2.54 45.30 4.66
C ALA A 26 2.41 46.44 5.68
N GLY A 27 2.55 46.09 6.95
CA GLY A 27 2.68 47.04 8.05
C GLY A 27 3.02 46.27 9.32
N LEU A 28 4.32 46.14 9.62
CA LEU A 28 4.77 45.69 10.92
C LEU A 28 5.99 46.51 11.33
N GLU A 29 5.76 47.29 12.38
CA GLU A 29 6.74 48.04 13.15
C GLU A 29 7.64 47.10 13.94
N ASN A 30 8.88 47.55 14.14
CA ASN A 30 9.89 46.91 14.95
C ASN A 30 9.55 47.03 16.45
N VAL A 31 9.48 45.91 17.15
CA VAL A 31 9.65 45.87 18.61
C VAL A 31 10.86 44.99 18.90
N ALA A 32 11.87 45.62 19.48
CA ALA A 32 13.07 44.97 20.00
C ALA A 32 12.73 44.22 21.29
N ASP A 33 13.22 42.99 21.41
CA ASP A 33 13.21 42.25 22.67
C ASP A 33 14.63 41.70 22.92
N GLU A 34 15.26 42.26 23.95
CA GLU A 34 16.55 41.83 24.51
C GLU A 34 16.30 40.75 25.57
N GLY A 35 16.90 39.57 25.43
CA GLY A 35 16.83 38.59 26.51
C GLY A 35 17.46 37.22 26.26
N GLY A 36 18.74 37.09 26.60
CA GLY A 36 19.29 35.89 27.26
C GLY A 36 19.39 34.58 26.46
N ARG A 37 20.58 34.30 25.90
CA ARG A 37 20.99 32.94 25.53
C ARG A 37 21.95 32.35 26.58
N LYS A 38 21.45 31.37 27.36
CA LYS A 38 22.29 30.38 28.04
C LYS A 38 22.64 29.26 27.06
N LEU A 39 23.93 28.98 26.97
CA LEU A 39 24.53 27.83 26.30
C LEU A 39 24.08 26.52 26.97
N TYR A 40 23.46 25.63 26.19
CA TYR A 40 23.46 24.20 26.46
C TYR A 40 24.01 23.47 25.23
N SER A 41 25.29 23.10 25.33
CA SER A 41 25.95 22.17 24.44
C SER A 41 25.79 20.76 25.01
N SER A 42 24.91 19.97 24.42
CA SER A 42 25.04 18.51 24.43
C SER A 42 24.71 17.99 23.03
N ALA A 43 25.75 17.54 22.34
CA ALA A 43 25.68 16.96 21.01
C ALA A 43 25.03 15.57 21.10
N GLN A 44 23.72 15.51 21.27
CA GLN A 44 22.94 14.35 20.86
C GLN A 44 22.72 14.45 19.35
N LYS A 45 23.40 13.59 18.58
CA LYS A 45 23.08 13.38 17.16
C LYS A 45 21.57 13.11 17.05
N ARG A 46 20.81 14.12 16.61
CA ARG A 46 19.40 13.95 16.24
C ARG A 46 19.36 12.91 15.14
N ARG A 47 18.86 11.72 15.47
CA ARG A 47 18.57 10.68 14.48
C ARG A 47 17.55 11.26 13.50
N THR A 48 17.82 11.11 12.21
CA THR A 48 16.86 11.52 11.20
C THR A 48 15.62 10.62 11.29
N PRO A 49 14.43 11.07 10.86
CA PRO A 49 13.28 10.19 10.71
C PRO A 49 13.59 8.92 9.88
N TYR A 50 14.52 9.02 8.93
CA TYR A 50 15.04 7.90 8.15
C TYR A 50 15.81 6.87 9.00
N ASP A 51 16.67 7.32 9.92
CA ASP A 51 17.41 6.44 10.84
C ASP A 51 16.49 5.71 11.83
N ILE A 52 15.40 6.36 12.23
CA ILE A 52 14.38 5.78 13.13
C ILE A 52 13.61 4.68 12.38
N LEU A 53 13.16 4.94 11.15
CA LEU A 53 12.50 3.94 10.30
C LEU A 53 13.41 2.75 9.98
N ARG A 54 14.70 2.98 9.72
CA ARG A 54 15.70 1.93 9.45
C ARG A 54 15.94 1.02 10.65
N LYS A 55 15.92 1.55 11.89
CA LYS A 55 16.12 0.75 13.10
C LYS A 55 14.89 -0.05 13.52
N THR A 56 13.69 0.53 13.42
CA THR A 56 12.45 -0.17 13.80
C THR A 56 12.12 -1.32 12.84
N ARG A 57 12.57 -1.26 11.58
CA ARG A 57 12.37 -2.32 10.57
C ARG A 57 13.36 -3.49 10.65
N ARG A 58 14.50 -3.34 11.35
CA ARG A 58 15.59 -4.34 11.40
C ARG A 58 15.53 -5.31 12.57
N GLN A 59 14.50 -5.27 13.41
CA GLN A 59 14.27 -6.35 14.38
C GLN A 59 13.39 -7.41 13.74
N PRO A 60 13.95 -8.54 13.26
CA PRO A 60 13.13 -9.68 12.91
C PRO A 60 12.37 -10.09 14.17
N GLN A 61 11.05 -10.01 14.15
CA GLN A 61 10.23 -10.64 15.16
C GLN A 61 10.35 -12.16 14.95
N THR A 62 11.45 -12.76 15.41
CA THR A 62 11.61 -14.23 15.53
C THR A 62 10.86 -14.77 16.74
N GLY A 63 9.73 -14.13 17.11
CA GLY A 63 8.78 -14.78 17.98
C GLY A 63 8.23 -15.96 17.20
N THR A 64 8.55 -17.18 17.65
CA THR A 64 7.92 -18.41 17.16
C THR A 64 6.43 -18.27 17.42
N ILE A 65 5.69 -17.72 16.46
CA ILE A 65 4.23 -17.80 16.45
C ILE A 65 3.97 -19.30 16.40
N GLN A 66 3.49 -19.87 17.52
CA GLN A 66 3.06 -21.25 17.53
C GLN A 66 1.98 -21.37 16.46
N ASP A 67 2.24 -22.16 15.42
CA ASP A 67 1.27 -22.41 14.37
C ASP A 67 0.05 -23.09 15.02
N ALA A 68 -0.97 -22.30 15.34
CA ALA A 68 -2.22 -22.76 15.92
C ALA A 68 -3.11 -23.50 14.89
N THR A 69 -2.50 -24.08 13.86
CA THR A 69 -3.17 -24.69 12.71
C THR A 69 -2.79 -26.15 12.63
N GLU A 70 -3.79 -27.03 12.71
CA GLU A 70 -3.60 -28.43 12.37
C GLU A 70 -3.48 -28.55 10.85
N VAL A 71 -2.27 -28.85 10.36
CA VAL A 71 -1.97 -29.03 8.95
C VAL A 71 -2.18 -30.49 8.56
N GLY A 72 -3.19 -30.73 7.73
CA GLY A 72 -3.54 -32.03 7.19
C GLY A 72 -2.65 -32.48 6.01
N PRO A 73 -3.07 -33.53 5.28
CA PRO A 73 -2.32 -34.05 4.14
C PRO A 73 -2.29 -33.05 2.98
N VAL A 74 -1.31 -33.22 2.08
CA VAL A 74 -1.28 -32.52 0.79
C VAL A 74 -2.48 -32.98 -0.03
N VAL A 75 -3.37 -32.06 -0.35
CA VAL A 75 -4.55 -32.32 -1.17
C VAL A 75 -4.34 -31.91 -2.62
N ALA A 76 -3.41 -30.99 -2.86
CA ALA A 76 -3.07 -30.58 -4.21
C ALA A 76 -1.63 -30.04 -4.30
N LYS A 77 -1.01 -30.25 -5.44
CA LYS A 77 0.33 -29.78 -5.77
C LYS A 77 0.39 -29.38 -7.23
N ALA A 78 0.98 -28.24 -7.53
CA ALA A 78 1.11 -27.73 -8.89
C ALA A 78 2.54 -27.29 -9.18
N ARG A 79 2.97 -27.51 -10.42
CA ARG A 79 4.16 -26.84 -10.98
C ARG A 79 3.72 -25.53 -11.63
N LEU A 80 4.43 -24.46 -11.29
CA LEU A 80 4.16 -23.12 -11.79
C LEU A 80 5.20 -22.73 -12.85
N LYS A 81 4.74 -22.10 -13.92
CA LYS A 81 5.56 -21.62 -15.04
C LYS A 81 5.72 -20.12 -14.95
N TYR A 82 6.80 -19.60 -15.53
CA TYR A 82 6.95 -18.15 -15.67
C TYR A 82 5.97 -17.58 -16.68
N VAL A 83 5.38 -16.46 -16.32
CA VAL A 83 4.55 -15.63 -17.18
C VAL A 83 4.98 -14.18 -17.05
N ARG A 84 4.97 -13.43 -18.16
CA ARG A 84 5.33 -12.00 -18.15
C ARG A 84 4.18 -11.19 -17.57
N THR A 85 4.49 -10.23 -16.69
CA THR A 85 3.48 -9.36 -16.08
C THR A 85 2.68 -8.55 -17.10
N THR A 86 3.25 -8.26 -18.27
CA THR A 86 2.56 -7.57 -19.38
C THR A 86 1.31 -8.31 -19.88
N GLU A 87 1.19 -9.60 -19.59
CA GLU A 87 0.04 -10.43 -19.97
C GLU A 87 -1.13 -10.29 -18.98
N SER A 88 -0.88 -9.87 -17.73
CA SER A 88 -1.89 -9.71 -16.69
C SER A 88 -1.47 -8.65 -15.65
N PRO A 89 -1.58 -7.35 -15.98
CA PRO A 89 -1.04 -6.28 -15.13
C PRO A 89 -1.74 -6.19 -13.76
N ALA A 90 -2.98 -6.67 -13.65
CA ALA A 90 -3.73 -6.68 -12.39
C ALA A 90 -3.01 -7.46 -11.28
N ILE A 91 -2.34 -8.57 -11.62
CA ILE A 91 -1.72 -9.46 -10.63
C ILE A 91 -0.54 -8.81 -9.91
N ALA A 92 0.18 -7.95 -10.60
CA ALA A 92 1.33 -7.26 -10.02
C ALA A 92 0.93 -6.10 -9.12
N TYR A 93 -0.34 -5.69 -9.08
CA TYR A 93 -0.77 -4.48 -8.38
C TYR A 93 -0.48 -4.53 -6.87
N LEU A 94 -0.66 -5.68 -6.22
CA LEU A 94 -0.34 -5.84 -4.79
C LEU A 94 1.17 -5.96 -4.51
N ALA A 95 1.95 -6.25 -5.55
CA ALA A 95 3.40 -6.43 -5.50
C ALA A 95 4.17 -5.17 -5.97
N MET A 96 3.47 -4.05 -6.18
CA MET A 96 4.11 -2.80 -6.59
C MET A 96 4.69 -2.08 -5.37
N GLN A 97 5.89 -1.54 -5.53
CA GLN A 97 6.51 -0.65 -4.54
C GLN A 97 6.71 0.74 -5.13
N GLN A 98 6.20 1.77 -4.46
CA GLN A 98 6.39 3.16 -4.85
C GLN A 98 7.48 3.82 -4.01
N GLN A 99 8.53 4.29 -4.67
CA GLN A 99 9.65 4.98 -4.03
C GLN A 99 9.65 6.46 -4.40
N ARG A 100 9.74 7.32 -3.38
CA ARG A 100 9.98 8.75 -3.59
C ARG A 100 11.44 8.97 -3.96
N THR A 101 11.66 9.93 -4.86
CA THR A 101 13.01 10.34 -5.21
C THR A 101 13.51 11.48 -4.32
N THR A 102 14.83 11.69 -4.33
CA THR A 102 15.52 12.81 -3.71
C THR A 102 16.67 13.27 -4.60
N VAL A 103 17.04 14.55 -4.53
CA VAL A 103 18.26 15.07 -5.18
C VAL A 103 19.50 14.91 -4.30
N VAL A 104 19.32 14.49 -3.04
CA VAL A 104 20.42 14.26 -2.10
C VAL A 104 20.99 12.87 -2.34
N ARG A 105 22.26 12.81 -2.73
CA ARG A 105 22.99 11.55 -2.92
C ARG A 105 23.05 10.76 -1.59
N PRO A 106 22.61 9.50 -1.56
CA PRO A 106 22.84 8.60 -0.43
C PRO A 106 24.33 8.49 -0.10
N THR A 107 24.69 8.45 1.19
CA THR A 107 26.09 8.32 1.62
C THR A 107 26.74 7.00 1.21
N GLU A 108 25.90 6.00 0.98
CA GLU A 108 26.27 4.66 0.54
C GLU A 108 26.73 4.65 -0.93
N LEU A 109 26.20 5.53 -1.79
CA LEU A 109 26.65 5.65 -3.18
C LEU A 109 27.94 6.47 -3.27
N ARG A 110 29.02 5.81 -3.71
CA ARG A 110 30.37 6.37 -3.83
C ARG A 110 30.59 7.04 -5.18
N GLU A 111 29.92 6.54 -6.21
CA GLU A 111 30.05 7.01 -7.58
C GLU A 111 28.77 7.64 -8.11
N VAL A 112 28.94 8.50 -9.11
CA VAL A 112 27.87 9.03 -9.95
C VAL A 112 28.34 8.86 -11.39
N PRO A 113 27.51 8.32 -12.29
CA PRO A 113 27.89 8.19 -13.70
C PRO A 113 28.38 9.51 -14.30
N ALA A 114 29.44 9.47 -15.09
CA ALA A 114 30.10 10.66 -15.62
C ALA A 114 29.20 11.52 -16.52
N ASP A 115 28.15 10.93 -17.10
CA ASP A 115 27.17 11.62 -17.95
C ASP A 115 25.91 12.07 -17.19
N ALA A 116 25.84 11.88 -15.87
CA ALA A 116 24.75 12.38 -15.05
C ALA A 116 24.76 13.93 -14.99
N PRO A 117 23.58 14.58 -14.92
CA PRO A 117 23.50 16.02 -14.69
C PRO A 117 23.96 16.36 -13.28
N ALA A 118 24.09 17.66 -12.98
CA ALA A 118 24.44 18.15 -11.64
C ALA A 118 23.40 17.73 -10.58
N GLU A 119 22.13 17.61 -10.97
CA GLU A 119 21.01 17.24 -10.11
C GLU A 119 20.29 16.00 -10.66
N PRO A 120 20.87 14.80 -10.53
CA PRO A 120 20.15 13.57 -10.81
C PRO A 120 19.18 13.25 -9.67
N VAL A 121 18.29 12.28 -9.88
CA VAL A 121 17.41 11.81 -8.81
C VAL A 121 17.85 10.46 -8.28
N TYR A 122 17.89 10.33 -6.96
CA TYR A 122 18.24 9.13 -6.22
C TYR A 122 17.01 8.55 -5.53
N PHE A 123 17.05 7.26 -5.23
CA PHE A 123 16.01 6.56 -4.49
C PHE A 123 16.63 5.35 -3.76
N GLY A 124 15.85 4.71 -2.92
CA GLY A 124 16.18 3.41 -2.35
C GLY A 124 15.00 2.46 -2.45
N LEU A 125 15.28 1.23 -2.82
CA LEU A 125 14.34 0.14 -3.02
C LEU A 125 14.53 -0.90 -1.92
N GLN A 126 13.44 -1.36 -1.30
CA GLN A 126 13.48 -2.51 -0.40
C GLN A 126 13.28 -3.79 -1.22
N ALA A 127 14.30 -4.63 -1.31
CA ALA A 127 14.28 -5.92 -1.99
C ALA A 127 14.50 -7.03 -0.95
N GLY A 128 13.42 -7.62 -0.44
CA GLY A 128 13.44 -8.50 0.73
C GLY A 128 14.04 -7.79 1.94
N ASP A 129 15.10 -8.35 2.53
CA ASP A 129 15.83 -7.72 3.64
C ASP A 129 16.93 -6.74 3.18
N ARG A 130 17.14 -6.58 1.87
CA ARG A 130 18.16 -5.70 1.28
C ARG A 130 17.58 -4.32 0.97
N TYR A 131 18.43 -3.31 1.09
CA TYR A 131 18.11 -1.95 0.66
C TYR A 131 19.03 -1.58 -0.51
N VAL A 132 18.45 -1.47 -1.70
CA VAL A 132 19.16 -1.23 -2.97
C VAL A 132 19.09 0.25 -3.30
N HIS A 133 20.23 0.92 -3.38
CA HIS A 133 20.28 2.31 -3.81
C HIS A 133 20.25 2.41 -5.33
N GLY A 134 19.74 3.52 -5.85
CA GLY A 134 19.73 3.74 -7.28
C GLY A 134 19.68 5.20 -7.67
N ILE A 135 19.99 5.43 -8.94
CA ILE A 135 19.99 6.73 -9.57
C ILE A 135 19.23 6.64 -10.89
N ALA A 136 18.36 7.62 -11.14
CA ALA A 136 17.70 7.81 -12.42
C ALA A 136 17.93 9.24 -12.89
N TYR A 137 18.24 9.42 -14.17
CA TYR A 137 18.53 10.75 -14.71
C TYR A 137 18.39 10.82 -16.22
N ARG A 138 18.30 12.04 -16.75
CA ARG A 138 18.47 12.30 -18.19
C ARG A 138 19.94 12.60 -18.45
N SER A 139 20.58 11.81 -19.32
CA SER A 139 21.99 11.97 -19.65
C SER A 139 22.31 13.36 -20.20
N THR A 140 23.48 13.88 -19.85
CA THR A 140 24.04 15.13 -20.38
C THR A 140 24.71 14.96 -21.73
N ASP A 141 24.89 13.72 -22.19
CA ASP A 141 25.46 13.41 -23.50
C ASP A 141 24.56 13.92 -24.66
N ARG A 142 25.00 13.68 -25.91
CA ARG A 142 24.24 14.07 -27.10
C ARG A 142 22.93 13.29 -27.29
N THR A 143 22.80 12.12 -26.67
CA THR A 143 21.63 11.24 -26.82
C THR A 143 20.47 11.65 -25.93
N LYS A 144 20.75 12.33 -24.79
CA LYS A 144 19.73 12.76 -23.81
C LYS A 144 18.80 11.63 -23.36
N ARG A 145 19.29 10.39 -23.40
CA ARG A 145 18.55 9.20 -22.95
C ARG A 145 18.29 9.30 -21.46
N VAL A 146 17.15 8.78 -21.02
CA VAL A 146 16.88 8.60 -19.59
C VAL A 146 17.46 7.27 -19.16
N LYS A 147 18.30 7.27 -18.14
CA LYS A 147 19.05 6.12 -17.64
C LYS A 147 18.66 5.80 -16.21
N LEU A 148 18.81 4.54 -15.83
CA LEU A 148 18.64 4.00 -14.50
C LEU A 148 19.84 3.09 -14.18
N TYR A 149 20.39 3.25 -12.98
CA TYR A 149 21.35 2.33 -12.38
C TYR A 149 20.85 1.94 -10.99
N LEU A 150 21.14 0.71 -10.58
CA LEU A 150 20.87 0.16 -9.25
C LEU A 150 22.16 -0.44 -8.71
N ASP A 151 22.47 -0.16 -7.45
CA ASP A 151 23.59 -0.73 -6.69
C ASP A 151 23.16 -2.10 -6.15
N THR A 152 23.26 -3.12 -7.00
CA THR A 152 22.70 -4.46 -6.81
C THR A 152 23.57 -5.37 -5.97
N ASP A 153 24.85 -5.08 -5.72
CA ASP A 153 25.63 -5.68 -4.62
C ASP A 153 25.63 -4.84 -3.34
N GLY A 154 25.43 -3.53 -3.42
CA GLY A 154 25.46 -2.65 -2.25
C GLY A 154 26.86 -2.16 -1.90
N ASP A 155 27.80 -2.18 -2.84
CA ASP A 155 29.15 -1.65 -2.63
C ASP A 155 29.26 -0.13 -2.90
N GLY A 156 28.22 0.44 -3.51
CA GLY A 156 28.07 1.85 -3.81
C GLY A 156 28.78 2.32 -5.09
N LEU A 157 29.34 1.41 -5.87
CA LEU A 157 29.93 1.67 -7.18
C LEU A 157 28.84 1.44 -8.24
N LEU A 158 28.76 2.33 -9.22
CA LEU A 158 27.77 2.23 -10.30
C LEU A 158 28.43 1.99 -11.66
N SER A 159 29.76 1.91 -11.67
CA SER A 159 30.57 1.75 -12.88
C SER A 159 30.64 0.30 -13.37
N ASP A 160 30.46 -0.67 -12.48
CA ASP A 160 30.29 -2.09 -12.77
C ASP A 160 28.82 -2.50 -12.89
N GLU A 161 27.91 -1.63 -12.46
CA GLU A 161 26.48 -1.84 -12.58
C GLU A 161 25.95 -1.67 -14.00
N ARG A 162 24.89 -2.42 -14.30
CA ARG A 162 24.27 -2.39 -15.62
C ARG A 162 23.51 -1.09 -15.86
N GLU A 163 23.80 -0.43 -16.98
CA GLU A 163 22.99 0.70 -17.48
C GLU A 163 21.64 0.18 -18.03
N TYR A 164 20.54 0.75 -17.54
CA TYR A 164 19.20 0.55 -18.10
C TYR A 164 18.70 1.83 -18.78
N VAL A 165 18.45 1.74 -20.08
CA VAL A 165 17.91 2.85 -20.88
C VAL A 165 16.38 2.82 -20.85
N GLY A 166 15.77 3.92 -20.44
CA GLY A 166 14.32 4.06 -20.31
C GLY A 166 13.59 4.13 -21.66
N THR A 167 12.56 3.31 -21.81
CA THR A 167 11.60 3.37 -22.93
C THR A 167 10.45 4.29 -22.54
N ARG A 168 10.14 5.31 -23.33
CA ARG A 168 9.02 6.21 -23.05
C ARG A 168 7.68 5.48 -23.25
N LEU A 169 6.86 5.38 -22.21
CA LEU A 169 5.55 4.70 -22.25
C LEU A 169 4.37 5.64 -22.59
N SER A 170 4.44 6.91 -22.15
CA SER A 170 3.29 7.83 -22.23
C SER A 170 3.50 9.01 -23.17
N GLN A 171 2.40 9.34 -23.86
CA GLN A 171 2.16 10.42 -24.81
C GLN A 171 1.07 11.40 -24.32
N PHE A 172 0.59 11.27 -23.06
CA PHE A 172 -0.32 12.26 -22.47
C PHE A 172 0.44 13.56 -22.18
N GLN A 173 -0.16 14.72 -22.51
CA GLN A 173 0.56 15.99 -22.67
C GLN A 173 1.29 16.50 -21.40
N THR A 174 0.89 16.07 -20.20
CA THR A 174 1.35 16.69 -18.95
C THR A 174 2.38 15.89 -18.17
N THR A 175 2.56 14.59 -18.45
CA THR A 175 3.51 13.73 -17.72
C THR A 175 4.25 12.79 -18.65
N ILE A 176 5.57 12.71 -18.49
CA ILE A 176 6.40 11.78 -19.26
C ILE A 176 6.84 10.65 -18.32
N THR A 177 6.41 9.43 -18.67
CA THR A 177 6.80 8.20 -17.96
C THR A 177 7.78 7.39 -18.80
N TYR A 178 8.86 6.95 -18.16
CA TYR A 178 9.86 6.04 -18.73
C TYR A 178 9.80 4.70 -18.01
N GLU A 179 9.83 3.60 -18.74
CA GLU A 179 9.97 2.24 -18.22
C GLU A 179 11.39 1.73 -18.43
N PHE A 180 11.93 1.08 -17.40
CA PHE A 180 13.24 0.46 -17.39
C PHE A 180 13.10 -1.03 -17.08
N GLY A 181 14.06 -1.82 -17.57
CA GLY A 181 14.18 -3.23 -17.26
C GLY A 181 13.68 -4.17 -18.38
N PRO A 182 13.54 -5.48 -18.10
CA PRO A 182 13.68 -6.10 -16.77
C PRO A 182 15.08 -5.95 -16.16
N VAL A 183 15.13 -5.68 -14.85
CA VAL A 183 16.33 -5.52 -14.03
C VAL A 183 16.44 -6.73 -13.10
N SER A 184 17.62 -7.38 -13.05
CA SER A 184 17.87 -8.44 -12.06
C SER A 184 18.25 -7.82 -10.72
N THR A 185 17.70 -8.34 -9.62
CA THR A 185 18.07 -7.94 -8.24
C THR A 185 19.13 -8.86 -7.62
N ARG A 186 19.48 -9.97 -8.29
CA ARG A 186 20.50 -10.92 -7.85
C ARG A 186 21.87 -10.59 -8.46
N HIS A 187 22.87 -10.48 -7.60
CA HIS A 187 24.26 -10.20 -7.98
C HIS A 187 24.90 -11.35 -8.77
N GLY A 188 25.75 -11.02 -9.73
CA GLY A 188 26.65 -12.00 -10.40
C GLY A 188 26.01 -12.93 -11.43
N GLU A 189 24.68 -12.91 -11.61
CA GLU A 189 24.01 -13.71 -12.65
C GLU A 189 23.91 -12.94 -13.97
N SER A 190 24.66 -13.38 -14.98
CA SER A 190 24.73 -12.74 -16.30
C SER A 190 23.48 -12.93 -17.17
N VAL A 191 22.57 -13.82 -16.77
CA VAL A 191 21.32 -14.09 -17.46
C VAL A 191 20.18 -13.62 -16.57
N PRO A 192 19.25 -12.76 -17.04
CA PRO A 192 18.04 -12.43 -16.29
C PRO A 192 17.24 -13.72 -16.07
N ARG A 193 17.45 -14.34 -14.92
CA ARG A 193 16.64 -15.43 -14.39
C ARG A 193 15.92 -14.91 -13.15
N GLU A 194 14.75 -15.50 -12.93
CA GLU A 194 14.03 -15.58 -11.66
C GLU A 194 14.16 -14.39 -10.69
N GLY A 195 13.15 -13.49 -10.65
CA GLY A 195 13.13 -12.33 -9.74
C GLY A 195 13.42 -10.97 -10.38
N ALA A 196 13.20 -10.81 -11.69
CA ALA A 196 13.44 -9.53 -12.35
C ALA A 196 12.32 -8.51 -12.11
N ILE A 197 12.69 -7.23 -12.03
CA ILE A 197 11.79 -6.10 -11.80
C ILE A 197 11.74 -5.16 -13.00
N ARG A 198 10.63 -4.46 -13.18
CA ARG A 198 10.51 -3.28 -14.04
C ARG A 198 10.39 -2.06 -13.15
N ALA A 199 11.01 -0.97 -13.59
CA ALA A 199 10.86 0.31 -12.93
C ALA A 199 10.15 1.28 -13.87
N GLN A 200 9.26 2.11 -13.34
CA GLN A 200 8.63 3.20 -14.07
C GLN A 200 8.93 4.51 -13.34
N CYS A 201 9.51 5.48 -14.04
CA CYS A 201 9.80 6.81 -13.50
C CYS A 201 8.90 7.85 -14.19
N THR A 202 8.15 8.60 -13.38
CA THR A 202 7.26 9.66 -13.88
C THR A 202 7.80 11.02 -13.43
N ASN A 203 8.22 11.85 -14.40
CA ASN A 203 8.78 13.20 -14.18
C ASN A 203 9.94 13.28 -13.16
N GLY A 204 10.61 12.16 -12.84
CA GLY A 204 11.67 12.13 -11.83
C GLY A 204 11.19 12.28 -10.37
N GLN A 205 9.88 12.31 -10.11
CA GLN A 205 9.33 12.56 -8.76
C GLN A 205 9.18 11.28 -7.92
N TRP A 206 8.90 10.16 -8.58
CA TRP A 206 8.78 8.86 -7.95
C TRP A 206 9.10 7.77 -8.96
N LEU A 207 9.54 6.63 -8.44
CA LEU A 207 9.65 5.40 -9.18
C LEU A 207 8.62 4.40 -8.65
N MET A 208 8.06 3.61 -9.56
CA MET A 208 7.25 2.45 -9.23
C MET A 208 7.97 1.21 -9.73
N PHE A 209 8.20 0.28 -8.81
CA PHE A 209 8.82 -1.00 -9.10
C PHE A 209 7.74 -2.07 -9.12
N CYS A 210 7.74 -2.86 -10.19
CA CYS A 210 6.80 -3.96 -10.36
C CYS A 210 7.58 -5.22 -10.75
N PRO A 211 7.14 -6.41 -10.33
CA PRO A 211 7.70 -7.66 -10.81
C PRO A 211 7.55 -7.75 -12.34
N ALA A 212 8.62 -8.08 -13.04
CA ALA A 212 8.60 -8.28 -14.49
C ALA A 212 7.92 -9.60 -14.88
N PHE A 213 7.91 -10.56 -13.95
CA PHE A 213 7.38 -11.90 -14.12
C PHE A 213 6.61 -12.33 -12.88
N TYR A 214 5.70 -13.29 -13.07
CA TYR A 214 5.06 -14.03 -12.01
C TYR A 214 5.03 -15.52 -12.36
N ARG A 215 4.65 -16.36 -11.40
CA ARG A 215 4.55 -17.81 -11.55
C ARG A 215 3.09 -18.22 -11.65
N GLU A 216 2.75 -19.07 -12.60
CA GLU A 216 1.36 -19.45 -12.87
C GLU A 216 1.19 -20.94 -13.12
N GLY A 217 0.09 -21.50 -12.62
CA GLY A 217 -0.27 -22.89 -12.86
C GLY A 217 -1.75 -23.17 -12.64
N ARG A 218 -2.06 -24.45 -12.52
CA ARG A 218 -3.42 -24.94 -12.25
C ARG A 218 -3.38 -25.96 -11.13
N VAL A 219 -4.39 -25.92 -10.28
CA VAL A 219 -4.57 -26.83 -9.15
C VAL A 219 -6.02 -27.29 -9.10
N VAL A 220 -6.30 -28.43 -8.50
CA VAL A 220 -7.68 -28.87 -8.22
C VAL A 220 -7.90 -28.79 -6.71
N LEU A 221 -8.80 -27.92 -6.27
CA LEU A 221 -9.20 -27.77 -4.87
C LEU A 221 -10.71 -28.03 -4.79
N ASN A 222 -11.14 -28.82 -3.80
CA ASN A 222 -12.55 -29.22 -3.67
C ASN A 222 -13.17 -29.76 -4.97
N GLY A 223 -12.40 -30.55 -5.73
CA GLY A 223 -12.83 -31.15 -6.99
C GLY A 223 -13.00 -30.15 -8.15
N ARG A 224 -12.68 -28.86 -7.96
CA ARG A 224 -12.77 -27.83 -9.00
C ARG A 224 -11.37 -27.37 -9.43
N PRO A 225 -11.12 -27.23 -10.75
CA PRO A 225 -9.87 -26.68 -11.24
C PRO A 225 -9.83 -25.16 -11.00
N HIS A 226 -8.72 -24.67 -10.47
CA HIS A 226 -8.43 -23.25 -10.27
C HIS A 226 -7.15 -22.87 -11.00
N ARG A 227 -7.17 -21.72 -11.68
CA ARG A 227 -5.94 -21.05 -12.11
C ARG A 227 -5.33 -20.37 -10.89
N ILE A 228 -4.02 -20.47 -10.72
CA ILE A 228 -3.33 -19.90 -9.58
C ILE A 228 -2.05 -19.21 -10.02
N ALA A 229 -1.64 -18.20 -9.27
CA ALA A 229 -0.38 -17.54 -9.48
C ALA A 229 0.24 -17.01 -8.19
N VAL A 230 1.56 -16.91 -8.18
CA VAL A 230 2.32 -16.26 -7.10
C VAL A 230 3.23 -15.19 -7.68
N VAL A 231 3.35 -14.09 -6.95
CA VAL A 231 4.12 -12.90 -7.35
C VAL A 231 5.08 -12.55 -6.23
N ASP A 232 6.36 -12.42 -6.59
CA ASP A 232 7.42 -11.90 -5.73
C ASP A 232 7.14 -10.41 -5.48
N GLY A 233 6.64 -10.07 -4.30
CA GLY A 233 6.17 -8.72 -3.98
C GLY A 233 7.14 -7.91 -3.13
N ASP A 234 8.05 -8.59 -2.42
CA ASP A 234 9.16 -7.93 -1.74
C ASP A 234 10.41 -7.80 -2.62
N LEU A 235 10.38 -8.36 -3.84
CA LEU A 235 11.37 -8.20 -4.91
C LEU A 235 12.74 -8.85 -4.62
N ASP A 236 12.77 -9.87 -3.77
CA ASP A 236 13.99 -10.57 -3.37
C ASP A 236 14.31 -11.80 -4.25
N GLY A 237 13.45 -12.09 -5.22
CA GLY A 237 13.53 -13.23 -6.12
C GLY A 237 13.03 -14.53 -5.49
N ARG A 238 12.38 -14.48 -4.32
CA ARG A 238 11.70 -15.59 -3.67
C ARG A 238 10.18 -15.36 -3.69
N TYR A 239 9.43 -16.41 -3.38
CA TYR A 239 7.96 -16.42 -3.45
C TYR A 239 7.32 -16.96 -2.15
N ASN A 240 8.00 -16.78 -1.02
CA ASN A 240 7.61 -17.32 0.28
C ASN A 240 7.47 -16.26 1.39
N ARG A 241 7.55 -14.97 1.07
CA ARG A 241 7.37 -13.89 2.06
C ARG A 241 5.91 -13.76 2.43
N VAL A 242 5.58 -14.23 3.63
CA VAL A 242 4.24 -14.15 4.21
C VAL A 242 3.93 -12.73 4.69
N PHE A 243 2.69 -12.30 4.45
CA PHE A 243 2.14 -11.05 4.95
C PHE A 243 2.17 -11.02 6.48
N VAL A 244 2.64 -9.91 7.02
CA VAL A 244 2.50 -9.57 8.43
C VAL A 244 1.84 -8.21 8.47
N PRO A 245 0.69 -8.04 9.16
CA PRO A 245 0.09 -6.73 9.33
C PRO A 245 1.13 -5.72 9.79
N LEU A 246 1.25 -4.65 9.02
CA LEU A 246 2.27 -3.64 9.24
C LEU A 246 1.83 -2.68 10.33
N ALA A 247 2.81 -2.11 11.03
CA ALA A 247 2.55 -0.97 11.91
C ALA A 247 1.82 0.15 11.15
N LYS A 248 0.93 0.85 11.86
CA LYS A 248 0.02 1.89 11.32
C LYS A 248 0.68 2.79 10.25
N GLY A 249 0.02 2.92 9.11
CA GLY A 249 0.35 3.91 8.07
C GLY A 249 1.18 3.41 6.88
N ILE A 250 1.51 2.12 6.81
CA ILE A 250 2.14 1.54 5.61
C ILE A 250 1.07 0.95 4.69
N ARG A 251 1.06 1.37 3.42
CA ARG A 251 0.04 0.98 2.43
C ARG A 251 0.39 -0.29 1.64
N GLU A 252 1.69 -0.55 1.48
CA GLU A 252 2.20 -1.66 0.69
C GLU A 252 2.37 -2.86 1.61
N PRO A 253 1.89 -4.07 1.24
CA PRO A 253 1.91 -5.22 2.13
C PRO A 253 3.33 -5.70 2.45
N GLY A 254 4.32 -5.37 1.61
CA GLY A 254 5.73 -5.72 1.83
C GLY A 254 5.97 -7.23 1.89
N CYS A 255 5.19 -7.98 1.13
CA CYS A 255 5.20 -9.43 1.07
C CYS A 255 4.83 -9.89 -0.35
N ASP A 256 4.87 -11.19 -0.57
CA ASP A 256 4.45 -11.77 -1.84
C ASP A 256 2.94 -11.70 -2.02
N ALA A 257 2.46 -11.96 -3.23
CA ALA A 257 1.03 -12.06 -3.52
C ALA A 257 0.66 -13.45 -4.02
N LEU A 258 -0.54 -13.90 -3.62
CA LEU A 258 -1.21 -15.07 -4.15
C LEU A 258 -2.40 -14.62 -5.00
N ALA A 259 -2.61 -15.26 -6.14
CA ALA A 259 -3.81 -15.14 -6.92
C ALA A 259 -4.46 -16.51 -7.14
N ILE A 260 -5.78 -16.60 -6.94
CA ILE A 260 -6.60 -17.78 -7.23
C ILE A 260 -7.82 -17.32 -8.02
N ASP A 261 -8.01 -17.86 -9.21
CA ASP A 261 -9.24 -17.70 -10.00
C ASP A 261 -10.36 -18.46 -9.30
N LEU A 262 -11.20 -17.73 -8.58
CA LEU A 262 -12.25 -18.26 -7.72
C LEU A 262 -13.58 -18.41 -8.46
N ASP A 263 -13.81 -17.59 -9.49
CA ASP A 263 -15.05 -17.60 -10.27
C ASP A 263 -14.98 -18.42 -11.58
N GLY A 264 -13.78 -18.82 -11.99
CA GLY A 264 -13.53 -19.67 -13.15
C GLY A 264 -13.50 -18.92 -14.47
N ASP A 265 -13.44 -17.59 -14.47
CA ASP A 265 -13.42 -16.77 -15.68
C ASP A 265 -12.03 -16.75 -16.39
N SER A 266 -11.06 -17.48 -15.84
CA SER A 266 -9.68 -17.57 -16.32
C SER A 266 -8.90 -16.25 -16.26
N ARG A 267 -9.36 -15.28 -15.47
CA ARG A 267 -8.65 -14.02 -15.19
C ARG A 267 -8.38 -13.92 -13.69
N PHE A 268 -7.53 -12.97 -13.33
CA PHE A 268 -7.32 -12.59 -11.95
C PHE A 268 -7.85 -11.17 -11.79
N SER A 269 -8.91 -11.03 -11.00
CA SER A 269 -9.57 -9.76 -10.77
C SER A 269 -9.06 -9.10 -9.48
N ALA A 270 -8.55 -7.87 -9.61
CA ALA A 270 -8.10 -7.04 -8.49
C ALA A 270 -9.27 -6.37 -7.73
N GLY A 271 -10.52 -6.76 -7.99
CA GLY A 271 -11.66 -6.29 -7.21
C GLY A 271 -12.99 -6.23 -7.93
N ARG A 272 -13.94 -7.01 -7.41
CA ARG A 272 -15.30 -6.55 -7.07
C ARG A 272 -15.51 -6.65 -5.55
N PRO A 273 -16.55 -6.03 -4.98
CA PRO A 273 -17.05 -6.36 -3.64
C PRO A 273 -17.38 -7.85 -3.46
N GLY A 274 -16.38 -8.68 -3.10
CA GLY A 274 -16.63 -10.05 -2.61
C GLY A 274 -15.75 -11.20 -2.99
N GLY A 275 -14.75 -10.98 -3.83
CA GLY A 275 -13.84 -12.03 -4.23
C GLY A 275 -12.66 -11.38 -4.91
N SER A 276 -11.84 -10.67 -4.13
CA SER A 276 -10.52 -10.32 -4.67
C SER A 276 -9.80 -11.64 -4.87
N GLU A 277 -9.50 -11.95 -6.12
CA GLU A 277 -8.77 -13.17 -6.47
C GLU A 277 -7.29 -13.01 -6.17
N ILE A 278 -6.83 -11.76 -6.07
CA ILE A 278 -5.47 -11.38 -5.75
C ILE A 278 -5.43 -10.89 -4.29
N MET A 279 -4.52 -11.44 -3.51
CA MET A 279 -4.36 -11.16 -2.07
C MET A 279 -2.89 -11.23 -1.65
N PRO A 280 -2.49 -10.59 -0.53
CA PRO A 280 -1.18 -10.84 0.06
C PRO A 280 -1.00 -12.32 0.36
N PHE A 281 0.21 -12.83 0.16
CA PHE A 281 0.57 -14.20 0.45
C PHE A 281 0.46 -14.42 1.96
N SER A 282 -0.40 -15.34 2.36
CA SER A 282 -0.68 -15.69 3.76
C SER A 282 -0.47 -17.18 3.97
N ARG A 283 -0.31 -17.62 5.23
CA ARG A 283 -0.05 -19.06 5.52
C ARG A 283 -1.19 -19.97 5.08
N MET A 284 -2.41 -19.43 5.01
CA MET A 284 -3.60 -20.13 4.56
C MET A 284 -4.42 -19.30 3.59
N VAL A 285 -5.23 -19.99 2.80
CA VAL A 285 -6.26 -19.39 1.95
C VAL A 285 -7.59 -20.10 2.17
N LYS A 286 -8.68 -19.33 2.16
CA LYS A 286 -10.04 -19.87 2.15
C LYS A 286 -10.50 -20.03 0.70
N VAL A 287 -10.86 -21.23 0.29
CA VAL A 287 -11.48 -21.50 -1.02
C VAL A 287 -12.83 -22.15 -0.78
N ASN A 288 -13.90 -21.44 -1.12
CA ASN A 288 -15.27 -21.73 -0.66
C ASN A 288 -15.36 -21.70 0.87
N GLU A 289 -15.71 -22.82 1.52
CA GLU A 289 -15.81 -22.94 2.98
C GLU A 289 -14.59 -23.62 3.64
N ASP A 290 -13.67 -24.15 2.83
CA ASP A 290 -12.51 -24.88 3.32
C ASP A 290 -11.27 -23.98 3.38
N TYR A 291 -10.41 -24.28 4.36
CA TYR A 291 -9.12 -23.65 4.53
C TYR A 291 -8.01 -24.57 4.06
N TYR A 292 -7.01 -23.97 3.39
CA TYR A 292 -5.82 -24.67 2.96
C TYR A 292 -4.59 -23.92 3.43
N SER A 293 -3.65 -24.62 4.05
CA SER A 293 -2.30 -24.12 4.22
C SER A 293 -1.61 -24.12 2.86
N VAL A 294 -0.90 -23.03 2.56
CA VAL A 294 -0.23 -22.81 1.29
C VAL A 294 1.28 -22.80 1.53
N HIS A 295 1.99 -23.63 0.78
CA HIS A 295 3.45 -23.63 0.78
C HIS A 295 3.95 -23.45 -0.65
N VAL A 296 4.85 -22.49 -0.85
CA VAL A 296 5.47 -22.19 -2.14
C VAL A 296 6.97 -22.43 -1.99
N SER A 297 7.58 -23.13 -2.95
CA SER A 297 9.04 -23.28 -2.97
C SER A 297 9.71 -21.92 -3.14
N ASP A 298 10.93 -21.74 -2.62
CA ASP A 298 11.63 -20.45 -2.66
C ASP A 298 11.70 -19.86 -4.08
N ASP A 299 11.88 -20.70 -5.12
CA ASP A 299 11.92 -20.27 -6.53
C ASP A 299 10.52 -20.01 -7.17
N GLY A 300 9.45 -20.24 -6.41
CA GLY A 300 8.07 -20.15 -6.86
C GLY A 300 7.66 -21.19 -7.89
N GLY A 301 8.48 -22.20 -8.17
CA GLY A 301 8.23 -23.21 -9.19
C GLY A 301 7.23 -24.28 -8.78
N ILE A 302 7.01 -24.46 -7.47
CA ILE A 302 6.10 -25.46 -6.91
C ILE A 302 5.23 -24.79 -5.85
N ILE A 303 3.94 -25.10 -5.86
CA ILE A 303 3.01 -24.75 -4.79
C ILE A 303 2.26 -25.99 -4.32
N GLU A 304 2.13 -26.13 -3.01
CA GLU A 304 1.43 -27.20 -2.31
C GLU A 304 0.30 -26.61 -1.47
N PHE A 305 -0.87 -27.26 -1.53
CA PHE A 305 -2.01 -26.97 -0.70
C PHE A 305 -2.26 -28.17 0.22
N ARG A 306 -2.36 -27.90 1.51
CA ARG A 306 -2.70 -28.88 2.55
C ARG A 306 -4.01 -28.50 3.18
N GLN A 307 -4.91 -29.46 3.39
CA GLN A 307 -6.14 -29.15 4.11
C GLN A 307 -5.79 -28.65 5.51
N ALA A 308 -6.37 -27.53 5.93
CA ALA A 308 -6.07 -26.90 7.20
C ALA A 308 -7.34 -26.78 8.05
N LYS A 309 -7.19 -27.00 9.36
CA LYS A 309 -8.21 -26.66 10.35
C LYS A 309 -7.62 -25.55 11.22
N PRO A 310 -7.88 -24.27 10.90
CA PRO A 310 -7.38 -23.19 11.73
C PRO A 310 -8.06 -23.23 13.10
N SER A 311 -7.32 -22.87 14.14
CA SER A 311 -7.95 -22.42 15.38
C SER A 311 -8.71 -21.12 15.10
N PHE A 312 -9.88 -20.94 15.72
CA PHE A 312 -10.72 -19.76 15.52
C PHE A 312 -10.84 -18.95 16.81
N GLY A 313 -10.98 -17.64 16.67
CA GLY A 313 -11.51 -16.75 17.69
C GLY A 313 -12.78 -16.05 17.20
N GLU A 314 -13.27 -15.11 18.00
CA GLU A 314 -14.41 -14.25 17.66
C GLU A 314 -13.95 -12.81 17.43
N LEU A 315 -14.42 -12.17 16.37
CA LEU A 315 -14.30 -10.73 16.14
C LEU A 315 -15.68 -10.09 16.35
N ASP A 316 -15.76 -9.17 17.30
CA ASP A 316 -16.96 -8.41 17.63
C ASP A 316 -16.76 -6.94 17.23
N VAL A 317 -17.56 -6.45 16.28
CA VAL A 317 -17.55 -5.05 15.85
C VAL A 317 -18.71 -4.23 16.41
N GLY A 318 -19.36 -4.70 17.48
CA GLY A 318 -20.46 -4.01 18.15
C GLY A 318 -21.81 -4.16 17.46
N GLY A 319 -22.05 -5.27 16.73
CA GLY A 319 -23.32 -5.52 16.04
C GLY A 319 -23.58 -4.63 14.83
N LYS A 320 -22.55 -3.94 14.35
CA LYS A 320 -22.59 -2.98 13.25
C LYS A 320 -22.82 -3.68 11.92
N GLU A 321 -23.57 -3.05 11.01
CA GLU A 321 -23.69 -3.54 9.64
C GLU A 321 -22.47 -3.08 8.84
N VAL A 322 -21.67 -4.03 8.35
CA VAL A 322 -20.45 -3.70 7.61
C VAL A 322 -20.27 -4.51 6.33
N ASP A 323 -19.38 -4.01 5.47
CA ASP A 323 -18.57 -4.80 4.54
C ASP A 323 -17.09 -4.57 4.90
N LEU A 324 -16.53 -5.51 5.65
CA LEU A 324 -15.18 -5.44 6.22
C LEU A 324 -14.26 -6.41 5.49
N ARG A 325 -13.12 -5.91 5.02
CA ARG A 325 -12.05 -6.73 4.44
C ARG A 325 -10.81 -6.67 5.30
N LEU A 326 -10.26 -7.84 5.57
CA LEU A 326 -9.09 -8.01 6.42
C LEU A 326 -7.99 -8.74 5.67
N TRP A 327 -6.77 -8.22 5.80
CA TRP A 327 -5.56 -8.98 5.55
C TRP A 327 -5.04 -9.53 6.87
N SER A 328 -4.46 -10.73 6.81
CA SER A 328 -3.94 -11.44 7.96
C SER A 328 -2.74 -12.26 7.56
N ASP A 329 -1.86 -12.51 8.52
CA ASP A 329 -0.80 -13.51 8.37
C ASP A 329 -1.36 -14.94 8.20
N SER A 330 -2.61 -15.14 8.62
CA SER A 330 -3.30 -16.42 8.58
C SER A 330 -4.09 -16.59 7.28
N ALA A 331 -5.14 -15.79 7.05
CA ALA A 331 -5.92 -15.83 5.81
C ALA A 331 -6.66 -14.52 5.55
N HIS A 332 -6.82 -14.14 4.27
CA HIS A 332 -7.71 -13.03 3.87
C HIS A 332 -9.17 -13.31 4.29
N GLN A 333 -9.84 -12.33 4.90
CA GLN A 333 -11.24 -12.44 5.33
C GLN A 333 -12.10 -11.32 4.74
N ARG A 334 -13.35 -11.65 4.40
CA ARG A 334 -14.40 -10.67 4.13
C ARG A 334 -15.61 -10.98 4.99
N LEU A 335 -16.04 -10.00 5.77
CA LEU A 335 -17.15 -10.11 6.71
C LEU A 335 -18.22 -9.12 6.26
N ARG A 336 -19.46 -9.61 6.05
CA ARG A 336 -20.56 -8.79 5.54
C ARG A 336 -21.85 -9.03 6.31
N GLY A 337 -22.52 -7.95 6.67
CA GLY A 337 -23.82 -7.96 7.34
C GLY A 337 -23.77 -7.42 8.77
N SER A 338 -24.89 -7.53 9.48
CA SER A 338 -25.07 -7.10 10.87
C SER A 338 -24.91 -8.29 11.82
N GLY A 339 -23.67 -8.61 12.18
CA GLY A 339 -23.35 -9.65 13.15
C GLY A 339 -22.71 -9.03 14.39
N SER A 340 -23.10 -9.48 15.58
CA SER A 340 -22.39 -9.11 16.81
C SER A 340 -21.04 -9.81 16.91
N LYS A 341 -20.92 -11.04 16.38
CA LYS A 341 -19.70 -11.84 16.48
C LYS A 341 -19.45 -12.61 15.19
N TRP A 342 -18.22 -12.55 14.70
CA TRP A 342 -17.78 -13.33 13.56
C TRP A 342 -16.68 -14.29 13.96
N ARG A 343 -16.82 -15.54 13.52
CA ARG A 343 -15.79 -16.55 13.70
C ARG A 343 -14.73 -16.40 12.61
N VAL A 344 -13.52 -16.04 13.00
CA VAL A 344 -12.38 -15.86 12.07
C VAL A 344 -11.16 -16.67 12.54
N PRO A 345 -10.26 -17.10 11.65
CA PRO A 345 -9.03 -17.77 12.05
C PRO A 345 -8.27 -16.94 13.09
N ALA A 346 -7.65 -17.57 14.08
CA ALA A 346 -6.75 -16.87 14.97
C ALA A 346 -5.55 -16.35 14.17
N GLY A 347 -5.09 -15.14 14.47
CA GLY A 347 -4.01 -14.49 13.74
C GLY A 347 -3.94 -12.99 13.99
N LYS A 348 -2.95 -12.35 13.36
CA LYS A 348 -2.85 -10.88 13.33
C LYS A 348 -3.59 -10.37 12.11
N TYR A 349 -4.27 -9.25 12.24
CA TYR A 349 -5.15 -8.67 11.23
C TYR A 349 -4.89 -7.18 11.04
N GLY A 350 -5.07 -6.72 9.80
CA GLY A 350 -5.20 -5.32 9.44
C GLY A 350 -6.35 -5.12 8.46
N VAL A 351 -7.16 -4.08 8.67
CA VAL A 351 -8.25 -3.71 7.76
C VAL A 351 -7.71 -3.18 6.45
N VAL A 352 -8.31 -3.62 5.35
CA VAL A 352 -8.02 -3.14 3.99
C VAL A 352 -9.05 -2.13 3.55
N SER A 353 -10.32 -2.44 3.86
CA SER A 353 -11.46 -1.59 3.58
C SER A 353 -12.57 -1.89 4.57
N LEU A 354 -13.30 -0.85 4.96
CA LEU A 354 -14.51 -0.92 5.74
C LEU A 354 -15.54 -0.01 5.07
N GLU A 355 -16.71 -0.56 4.76
CA GLU A 355 -17.94 0.20 4.55
C GLU A 355 -18.86 -0.06 5.74
N LEU A 356 -19.14 0.98 6.53
CA LEU A 356 -20.00 0.94 7.71
C LEU A 356 -21.38 1.48 7.34
N THR A 357 -22.44 0.76 7.70
CA THR A 357 -23.83 1.21 7.58
C THR A 357 -24.46 1.40 8.95
N GLU A 358 -25.01 2.58 9.20
CA GLU A 358 -25.69 2.95 10.45
C GLU A 358 -27.11 3.45 10.16
N LYS A 359 -28.03 3.20 11.10
CA LYS A 359 -29.37 3.79 11.06
C LYS A 359 -29.48 4.86 12.12
N ASP A 360 -29.85 6.08 11.73
CA ASP A 360 -30.10 7.16 12.69
C ASP A 360 -31.48 7.03 13.38
N SER A 361 -31.77 7.92 14.33
CA SER A 361 -33.04 7.93 15.07
C SER A 361 -34.26 8.25 14.20
N ALA A 362 -34.07 8.90 13.05
CA ALA A 362 -35.11 9.16 12.06
C ALA A 362 -35.28 7.98 11.07
N GLY A 363 -34.45 6.95 11.20
CA GLY A 363 -34.47 5.77 10.38
C GLY A 363 -33.73 5.89 9.04
N ASN A 364 -32.96 6.97 8.83
CA ASN A 364 -32.14 7.10 7.64
C ASN A 364 -30.94 6.16 7.70
N LEU A 365 -30.59 5.59 6.54
CA LEU A 365 -29.42 4.75 6.38
C LEU A 365 -28.21 5.62 6.02
N TRP A 366 -27.21 5.64 6.89
CA TRP A 366 -25.93 6.28 6.67
C TRP A 366 -24.90 5.25 6.25
N ALA A 367 -24.12 5.52 5.20
CA ALA A 367 -23.00 4.69 4.78
C ALA A 367 -21.70 5.49 4.78
N PHE A 368 -20.69 4.96 5.46
CA PHE A 368 -19.37 5.55 5.64
C PHE A 368 -18.29 4.61 5.09
N LYS A 369 -17.24 5.17 4.49
CA LYS A 369 -16.08 4.39 4.02
C LYS A 369 -14.84 4.83 4.77
N ILE A 370 -14.03 3.89 5.24
CA ILE A 370 -12.78 4.22 5.92
C ILE A 370 -11.80 4.90 4.96
N ASP A 371 -11.09 5.93 5.43
CA ASP A 371 -9.90 6.44 4.75
C ASP A 371 -8.74 5.46 4.98
N LYS A 372 -8.05 5.11 3.90
CA LYS A 372 -6.90 4.21 3.91
C LYS A 372 -5.79 4.66 4.87
N ALA A 373 -5.67 5.97 5.14
CA ALA A 373 -4.66 6.51 6.03
C ALA A 373 -5.03 6.42 7.53
N GLY A 374 -6.31 6.24 7.85
CA GLY A 374 -6.82 6.35 9.22
C GLY A 374 -7.48 5.07 9.69
N GLN A 375 -6.70 4.03 9.96
CA GLN A 375 -7.28 2.75 10.37
C GLN A 375 -7.51 2.64 11.88
N GLY A 376 -6.98 3.53 12.71
CA GLY A 376 -7.18 3.43 14.16
C GLY A 376 -6.64 2.11 14.73
N GLU A 377 -7.41 1.47 15.62
CA GLU A 377 -7.15 0.11 16.12
C GLU A 377 -7.36 -0.97 15.05
N LEU A 378 -8.11 -0.69 13.98
CA LEU A 378 -8.34 -1.62 12.89
C LEU A 378 -7.09 -1.87 12.02
N GLY A 379 -6.06 -1.05 12.15
CA GLY A 379 -4.83 -1.19 11.35
C GLY A 379 -3.93 -2.35 11.78
N ASP A 380 -4.00 -2.74 13.05
CA ASP A 380 -3.20 -3.82 13.63
C ASP A 380 -3.90 -4.34 14.91
N PHE A 381 -4.50 -5.51 14.82
CA PHE A 381 -5.14 -6.20 15.95
C PHE A 381 -4.92 -7.71 15.88
N GLU A 382 -5.10 -8.39 17.01
CA GLU A 382 -4.94 -9.85 17.12
C GLU A 382 -6.27 -10.51 17.50
N VAL A 383 -6.58 -11.64 16.84
CA VAL A 383 -7.65 -12.56 17.24
C VAL A 383 -6.99 -13.83 17.76
N ARG A 384 -7.27 -14.18 19.02
CA ARG A 384 -6.66 -15.35 19.68
C ARG A 384 -7.59 -16.57 19.63
N PRO A 385 -7.05 -17.80 19.65
CA PRO A 385 -7.86 -19.02 19.69
C PRO A 385 -8.83 -19.05 20.86
N GLY A 386 -10.12 -19.22 20.58
CA GLY A 386 -11.19 -19.33 21.59
C GLY A 386 -11.53 -18.03 22.32
N GLU A 387 -10.85 -16.92 22.03
CA GLU A 387 -11.09 -15.62 22.67
C GLU A 387 -11.92 -14.70 21.75
N ALA A 388 -12.59 -13.72 22.36
CA ALA A 388 -13.30 -12.66 21.65
C ALA A 388 -12.49 -11.36 21.64
N THR A 389 -12.22 -10.84 20.44
CA THR A 389 -11.61 -9.52 20.22
C THR A 389 -12.72 -8.54 19.86
N SER A 390 -12.90 -7.49 20.66
CA SER A 390 -13.93 -6.47 20.43
C SER A 390 -13.32 -5.17 19.93
N LEU A 391 -13.84 -4.64 18.81
CA LEU A 391 -13.43 -3.37 18.20
C LEU A 391 -14.65 -2.45 18.12
N ARG A 392 -14.59 -1.31 18.80
CA ARG A 392 -15.69 -0.35 18.83
C ARG A 392 -15.57 0.60 17.66
N ILE A 393 -16.16 0.24 16.52
CA ILE A 393 -16.14 1.09 15.32
C ILE A 393 -17.38 1.99 15.25
N GLY A 394 -17.26 3.09 14.52
CA GLY A 394 -18.35 3.97 14.15
C GLY A 394 -18.66 5.06 15.19
N PRO A 395 -19.92 5.53 15.26
CA PRO A 395 -20.31 6.69 16.08
C PRO A 395 -20.20 6.41 17.58
N PRO A 396 -20.12 7.45 18.45
CA PRO A 396 -20.19 8.87 18.10
C PRO A 396 -18.93 9.34 17.38
N PHE A 397 -19.13 10.03 16.25
CA PHE A 397 -18.02 10.55 15.45
C PHE A 397 -17.47 11.84 16.06
N ARG A 398 -16.15 12.01 15.97
CA ARG A 398 -15.45 13.27 16.26
C ARG A 398 -14.99 13.88 14.95
N VAL A 399 -15.27 15.17 14.75
CA VAL A 399 -14.73 15.91 13.60
C VAL A 399 -13.30 16.35 13.93
N LYS A 400 -12.33 15.88 13.15
CA LYS A 400 -10.93 16.32 13.23
C LYS A 400 -10.61 17.19 12.02
N THR A 401 -10.39 18.48 12.23
CA THR A 401 -9.93 19.38 11.16
C THR A 401 -8.41 19.33 11.04
N PHE A 402 -7.90 19.46 9.82
CA PHE A 402 -6.47 19.56 9.55
C PHE A 402 -6.17 20.68 8.55
N MET A 403 -4.93 21.18 8.61
CA MET A 403 -4.42 22.18 7.70
C MET A 403 -3.02 21.78 7.24
N ASN A 404 -2.85 21.55 5.95
CA ASN A 404 -1.58 21.19 5.34
C ASN A 404 -1.14 22.29 4.37
N ARG A 405 0.02 22.89 4.63
CA ARG A 405 0.60 23.89 3.74
C ARG A 405 1.56 23.23 2.74
N SER A 406 1.38 23.52 1.46
CA SER A 406 2.28 23.10 0.39
C SER A 406 2.63 24.30 -0.49
N GLY A 407 3.79 24.91 -0.22
CA GLY A 407 4.21 26.16 -0.85
C GLY A 407 3.24 27.33 -0.51
N PRO A 408 2.71 28.03 -1.53
CA PRO A 408 1.70 29.08 -1.31
C PRO A 408 0.30 28.53 -1.00
N ASN A 409 0.08 27.24 -1.20
CA ASN A 409 -1.24 26.62 -1.07
C ASN A 409 -1.47 26.11 0.36
N VAL A 410 -2.71 26.23 0.83
CA VAL A 410 -3.16 25.69 2.10
C VAL A 410 -4.33 24.75 1.81
N LEU A 411 -4.15 23.47 2.10
CA LEU A 411 -5.22 22.49 2.12
C LEU A 411 -5.85 22.51 3.50
N ILE A 412 -7.15 22.79 3.56
CA ILE A 412 -7.96 22.66 4.77
C ILE A 412 -8.89 21.48 4.54
N GLY A 413 -8.95 20.57 5.51
CA GLY A 413 -9.80 19.40 5.44
C GLY A 413 -10.33 19.01 6.80
N PHE A 414 -11.18 18.00 6.81
CA PHE A 414 -11.61 17.33 8.03
C PHE A 414 -11.78 15.84 7.79
N ASP A 415 -11.58 15.08 8.86
CA ASP A 415 -11.87 13.65 8.93
C ASP A 415 -12.98 13.43 9.97
N LEU A 416 -13.80 12.40 9.74
CA LEU A 416 -14.70 11.86 10.76
C LEU A 416 -13.98 10.72 11.46
N GLU A 417 -13.67 10.86 12.74
CA GLU A 417 -13.04 9.82 13.55
C GLU A 417 -14.09 9.04 14.33
N GLY A 418 -14.10 7.72 14.19
CA GLY A 418 -14.93 6.80 14.97
C GLY A 418 -14.31 6.40 16.31
N GLN A 419 -15.02 5.54 17.04
CA GLN A 419 -14.66 5.15 18.41
C GLN A 419 -13.35 4.36 18.52
N ALA A 420 -12.90 3.66 17.47
CA ALA A 420 -11.65 2.91 17.44
C ALA A 420 -10.50 3.76 16.84
N GLY A 421 -10.70 5.07 16.67
CA GLY A 421 -9.74 5.99 16.06
C GLY A 421 -9.61 5.82 14.55
N GLU A 422 -10.52 5.09 13.92
CA GLU A 422 -10.61 4.98 12.48
C GLU A 422 -11.19 6.26 11.86
N LEU A 423 -10.61 6.70 10.76
CA LEU A 423 -11.03 7.88 10.02
C LEU A 423 -11.88 7.45 8.83
N TYR A 424 -13.01 8.11 8.63
CA TYR A 424 -13.88 7.90 7.49
C TYR A 424 -13.62 8.97 6.43
N ALA A 425 -13.52 8.52 5.19
CA ALA A 425 -13.43 9.38 4.03
C ALA A 425 -14.65 10.31 3.95
N PRO A 426 -14.46 11.55 3.46
CA PRO A 426 -15.57 12.46 3.20
C PRO A 426 -16.52 11.88 2.14
N GLY A 427 -17.75 12.39 2.10
CA GLY A 427 -18.78 11.93 1.15
C GLY A 427 -19.60 10.75 1.66
N ALA A 428 -19.92 10.72 2.96
CA ALA A 428 -20.90 9.81 3.52
C ALA A 428 -22.22 9.86 2.72
N LYS A 429 -22.94 8.74 2.67
CA LYS A 429 -24.22 8.65 1.98
C LYS A 429 -25.37 8.52 2.96
N VAL A 430 -26.47 9.21 2.68
CA VAL A 430 -27.74 9.08 3.38
C VAL A 430 -28.78 8.55 2.40
N ASN A 431 -29.38 7.41 2.72
CA ASN A 431 -30.37 6.72 1.87
C ASN A 431 -29.86 6.55 0.42
N GLY A 432 -28.57 6.20 0.29
CA GLY A 432 -27.90 6.00 -1.00
C GLY A 432 -27.43 7.28 -1.72
N LYS A 433 -27.79 8.47 -1.22
CA LYS A 433 -27.38 9.77 -1.80
C LYS A 433 -26.21 10.35 -1.01
N THR A 434 -25.17 10.82 -1.69
CA THR A 434 -24.06 11.54 -1.05
C THR A 434 -24.60 12.78 -0.35
N VAL A 435 -24.20 12.99 0.91
CA VAL A 435 -24.54 14.19 1.69
C VAL A 435 -23.96 15.42 1.00
N SER A 436 -24.58 16.60 1.18
CA SER A 436 -24.01 17.85 0.69
C SER A 436 -22.69 18.17 1.40
N GLU A 437 -21.75 18.75 0.66
CA GLU A 437 -20.48 19.19 1.23
C GLU A 437 -20.68 20.15 2.41
N PRO A 438 -19.95 19.97 3.51
CA PRO A 438 -20.06 20.85 4.66
C PRO A 438 -19.44 22.22 4.40
N GLU A 439 -19.89 23.21 5.17
CA GLU A 439 -19.37 24.57 5.14
C GLU A 439 -18.33 24.76 6.24
N PHE A 440 -17.36 25.65 6.02
CA PHE A 440 -16.35 26.02 7.00
C PHE A 440 -16.24 27.52 7.19
N LYS A 441 -15.75 27.91 8.37
CA LYS A 441 -15.40 29.29 8.72
C LYS A 441 -13.99 29.30 9.32
N ILE A 442 -13.18 30.26 8.90
CA ILE A 442 -11.87 30.55 9.48
C ILE A 442 -12.06 31.72 10.43
N ILE A 443 -11.67 31.52 11.69
CA ILE A 443 -11.88 32.48 12.76
C ILE A 443 -10.51 32.94 13.27
N ASN A 444 -10.34 34.24 13.49
CA ASN A 444 -9.10 34.81 14.04
C ASN A 444 -9.05 34.69 15.57
N GLY A 445 -7.93 35.11 16.19
CA GLY A 445 -7.76 35.07 17.65
C GLY A 445 -8.77 35.92 18.44
N ALA A 446 -9.47 36.85 17.79
CA ALA A 446 -10.53 37.66 18.39
C ALA A 446 -11.92 37.02 18.25
N GLY A 447 -12.05 35.85 17.62
CA GLY A 447 -13.34 35.20 17.38
C GLY A 447 -14.07 35.70 16.12
N SER A 448 -13.48 36.62 15.34
CA SER A 448 -14.09 37.14 14.11
C SER A 448 -13.83 36.21 12.92
N VAL A 449 -14.84 36.04 12.07
CA VAL A 449 -14.70 35.29 10.80
C VAL A 449 -13.86 36.09 9.82
N VAL A 450 -12.73 35.53 9.40
CA VAL A 450 -11.81 36.12 8.41
C VAL A 450 -11.86 35.41 7.05
N GLY A 451 -12.61 34.32 6.96
CA GLY A 451 -12.87 33.61 5.72
C GLY A 451 -13.94 32.53 5.91
N SER A 452 -14.59 32.14 4.83
CA SER A 452 -15.55 31.04 4.82
C SER A 452 -15.57 30.37 3.46
N GLY A 453 -16.11 29.16 3.40
CA GLY A 453 -16.26 28.41 2.16
C GLY A 453 -17.00 27.11 2.37
N ARG A 454 -16.97 26.28 1.33
CA ARG A 454 -17.48 24.92 1.33
C ARG A 454 -16.34 23.98 0.98
N PHE A 455 -16.32 22.80 1.61
CA PHE A 455 -15.38 21.76 1.20
C PHE A 455 -15.78 21.24 -0.18
N GLU A 456 -14.81 20.75 -0.96
CA GLU A 456 -15.11 20.01 -2.18
C GLU A 456 -14.83 18.53 -1.94
N TYR A 457 -15.75 17.66 -2.34
CA TYR A 457 -15.44 16.23 -2.40
C TYR A 457 -14.55 15.98 -3.61
N GLY A 458 -13.27 15.67 -3.34
CA GLY A 458 -12.21 15.53 -4.35
C GLY A 458 -12.38 14.41 -5.37
#